data_AF-A0A1A1YQV8-F1
#
_entry.id   AF-A0A1A1YQV8-F1
#
_cell.length_a   1.000
_cell.length_b   1.000
_cell.length_c   1.000
_cell.angle_alpha   90.00
_cell.angle_beta   90.00
_cell.angle_gamma   90.00
#
_symmetry.space_group_name_H-M   'P 1'
#
loop_
_entity.id
_entity.type
_entity.pdbx_description
1 polymer ?
#
loop_
_entity_poly.entity_id
_entity_poly.type
_entity_poly.pdbx_seq_one_letter_code
_entity_poly.pdbx_strand_id
1 'polypeptide(L)'
;MTRSTVIANQNQYTVSPLSPRAQGHVFQAVVSAQLIDGLTGAPVESARVSTGFPGLQSRTARSGFVGLAGDPSRALPGLATTTYDVDVLIEAPGYLPRQEVAAFATDPAFPAAFAPADFGTVVLRRLPVVLHVRSYELGPSNRPVPLPGADVTVEGYWTSVAGIGAAAATTPLLGVAPGLSARRPGGAVIDRPTLTPAAEPARTLDAAAAAGATRIAVSNTGSLVPGNLVGLDLGDPERAERIEVLAVHGPADALSPAEFELRFPLAVGHAEGASAVRIPVPAGPAPAVNLTAEALAGDRTLAVGSLAGLAAGQAVRISGGSAAAEYRIAELYETTTDADGFARLPAFTGLAALTLSAVSAGLDATARVSLTQPSPAVNLTLT
;
A
#
# COMPACT_ATOMS: atom_id res chain seq x y z
N MET A 1 19.00 17.44 49.08
CA MET A 1 17.81 16.57 48.93
C MET A 1 17.80 15.58 50.07
N THR A 2 16.83 15.69 50.97
CA THR A 2 16.89 15.02 52.28
C THR A 2 16.11 13.72 52.21
N ARG A 3 16.82 12.59 52.05
CA ARG A 3 16.25 11.26 52.30
C ARG A 3 15.94 11.18 53.79
N SER A 4 14.70 10.88 54.17
CA SER A 4 14.36 10.63 55.57
C SER A 4 14.41 9.13 55.83
N THR A 5 15.27 8.72 56.75
CA THR A 5 15.29 7.36 57.23
C THR A 5 14.31 7.24 58.39
N VAL A 6 13.35 6.34 58.28
CA VAL A 6 12.38 6.03 59.33
C VAL A 6 12.60 4.58 59.75
N ILE A 7 12.77 4.33 61.05
CA ILE A 7 12.84 2.97 61.59
C ILE A 7 11.45 2.58 62.08
N ALA A 8 10.90 1.49 61.55
CA ALA A 8 9.62 0.93 61.98
C ALA A 8 9.74 -0.60 62.06
N ASN A 9 9.17 -1.23 63.09
CA ASN A 9 9.24 -2.69 63.29
C ASN A 9 10.65 -3.28 63.19
N GLN A 10 11.65 -2.61 63.77
CA GLN A 10 13.07 -2.97 63.70
C GLN A 10 13.70 -2.95 62.29
N ASN A 11 12.96 -2.50 61.27
CA ASN A 11 13.45 -2.33 59.91
C ASN A 11 13.70 -0.85 59.60
N GLN A 12 14.83 -0.57 58.96
CA GLN A 12 15.20 0.77 58.52
C GLN A 12 14.64 1.02 57.12
N TYR A 13 13.66 1.91 57.00
CA TYR A 13 13.10 2.35 55.72
C TYR A 13 13.71 3.69 55.32
N THR A 14 14.15 3.82 54.07
CA THR A 14 14.52 5.12 53.51
C THR A 14 13.32 5.63 52.71
N VAL A 15 12.64 6.65 53.22
CA VAL A 15 11.50 7.27 52.57
C VAL A 15 11.98 8.51 51.82
N SER A 16 11.69 8.57 50.53
CA SER A 16 11.88 9.76 49.72
C SER A 16 10.50 10.36 49.47
N PRO A 17 10.15 11.53 50.02
CA PRO A 17 8.83 12.15 49.85
C PRO A 17 8.68 12.78 48.46
N LEU A 18 9.11 12.07 47.41
CA LEU A 18 8.88 12.52 46.04
C LEU A 18 7.40 12.36 45.78
N SER A 19 6.71 13.48 45.55
CA SER A 19 5.41 13.46 44.90
C SER A 19 5.48 12.55 43.67
N PRO A 20 4.42 11.79 43.36
CA PRO A 20 4.39 10.97 42.14
C PRO A 20 4.86 11.82 40.95
N ARG A 21 5.80 11.28 40.17
CA ARG A 21 6.21 11.98 38.95
C ARG A 21 4.99 12.13 38.06
N ALA A 22 4.82 13.33 37.50
CA ALA A 22 3.84 13.60 36.47
C ALA A 22 3.96 12.54 35.36
N GLN A 23 2.85 12.00 34.87
CA GLN A 23 2.90 10.88 33.91
C GLN A 23 3.69 11.26 32.66
N GLY A 24 3.54 12.50 32.18
CA GLY A 24 4.29 13.02 31.04
C GLY A 24 5.81 13.08 31.24
N HIS A 25 6.34 12.94 32.47
CA HIS A 25 7.78 12.91 32.77
C HIS A 25 8.33 11.47 32.91
N VAL A 26 7.49 10.46 32.78
CA VAL A 26 7.88 9.04 32.90
C VAL A 26 8.21 8.51 31.51
N PHE A 27 9.33 7.79 31.37
CA PHE A 27 9.63 7.07 30.14
C PHE A 27 8.59 5.95 29.98
N GLN A 28 7.71 6.08 28.97
CA GLN A 28 6.58 5.18 28.77
C GLN A 28 6.26 5.01 27.28
N ALA A 29 5.30 4.14 26.97
CA ALA A 29 4.76 4.03 25.63
C ALA A 29 4.07 5.35 25.24
N VAL A 30 4.32 5.82 24.03
CA VAL A 30 3.65 6.98 23.41
C VAL A 30 2.70 6.49 22.34
N VAL A 31 3.13 5.53 21.53
CA VAL A 31 2.29 4.83 20.53
C VAL A 31 2.44 3.33 20.72
N SER A 32 1.35 2.58 20.64
CA SER A 32 1.35 1.11 20.61
C SER A 32 0.49 0.53 19.49
N ALA A 33 0.84 -0.67 19.04
CA ALA A 33 0.04 -1.49 18.13
C ALA A 33 0.37 -2.99 18.31
N GLN A 34 -0.60 -3.86 18.02
CA GLN A 34 -0.37 -5.28 17.79
C GLN A 34 -0.42 -5.56 16.28
N LEU A 35 0.66 -6.09 15.72
CA LEU A 35 0.76 -6.41 14.30
C LEU A 35 0.28 -7.83 14.02
N ILE A 36 -0.63 -7.98 13.07
CA ILE A 36 -1.09 -9.29 12.60
C ILE A 36 -0.97 -9.43 11.09
N ASP A 37 -0.72 -10.65 10.63
CA ASP A 37 -0.76 -11.01 9.22
C ASP A 37 -2.21 -11.01 8.72
N GLY A 38 -2.49 -10.24 7.67
CA GLY A 38 -3.86 -10.13 7.13
C GLY A 38 -4.44 -11.40 6.51
N LEU A 39 -3.64 -12.41 6.19
CA LEU A 39 -4.10 -13.70 5.66
C LEU A 39 -4.31 -14.72 6.78
N THR A 40 -3.39 -14.82 7.73
CA THR A 40 -3.40 -15.87 8.76
C THR A 40 -4.01 -15.43 10.09
N GLY A 41 -4.05 -14.11 10.36
CA GLY A 41 -4.39 -13.55 11.66
C GLY A 41 -3.32 -13.75 12.74
N ALA A 42 -2.18 -14.36 12.40
CA ALA A 42 -1.10 -14.61 13.35
C ALA A 42 -0.27 -13.33 13.63
N PRO A 43 0.33 -13.18 14.82
CA PRO A 43 1.22 -12.07 15.12
C PRO A 43 2.46 -12.01 14.21
N VAL A 44 2.93 -10.81 13.88
CA VAL A 44 4.16 -10.60 13.08
C VAL A 44 5.33 -10.22 13.98
N GLU A 45 6.27 -11.14 14.21
CA GLU A 45 7.31 -10.98 15.25
C GLU A 45 8.56 -10.17 14.81
N SER A 46 8.80 -10.03 13.49
CA SER A 46 10.04 -9.44 12.92
C SER A 46 9.84 -8.07 12.30
N ALA A 47 8.90 -7.29 12.82
CA ALA A 47 8.66 -5.93 12.35
C ALA A 47 9.69 -4.94 12.92
N ARG A 48 9.95 -3.88 12.14
CA ARG A 48 10.64 -2.65 12.52
C ARG A 48 9.61 -1.53 12.56
N VAL A 49 9.77 -0.64 13.54
CA VAL A 49 9.02 0.61 13.61
C VAL A 49 10.00 1.76 13.59
N SER A 50 9.68 2.82 12.86
CA SER A 50 10.44 4.06 12.82
C SER A 50 9.52 5.27 12.80
N THR A 51 10.08 6.42 13.13
CA THR A 51 9.39 7.72 13.14
C THR A 51 10.40 8.81 12.86
N GLY A 52 10.00 9.86 12.14
CA GLY A 52 10.78 11.10 12.03
C GLY A 52 10.74 11.95 13.31
N PHE A 53 9.85 11.63 14.25
CA PHE A 53 9.54 12.46 15.39
C PHE A 53 10.63 12.39 16.48
N PRO A 54 11.28 13.51 16.83
CA PRO A 54 12.43 13.51 17.75
C PRO A 54 12.04 13.13 19.18
N GLY A 55 12.94 12.45 19.89
CA GLY A 55 12.75 12.09 21.30
C GLY A 55 11.96 10.80 21.55
N LEU A 56 11.49 10.14 20.49
CA LEU A 56 10.84 8.82 20.55
C LEU A 56 11.79 7.71 20.10
N GLN A 57 11.66 6.53 20.71
CA GLN A 57 12.45 5.35 20.39
C GLN A 57 11.54 4.18 20.00
N SER A 58 11.89 3.48 18.92
CA SER A 58 11.18 2.27 18.50
C SER A 58 11.33 1.14 19.52
N ARG A 59 10.23 0.44 19.80
CA ARG A 59 10.20 -0.78 20.62
C ARG A 59 9.41 -1.87 19.90
N THR A 60 9.90 -3.08 19.97
CA THR A 60 9.26 -4.28 19.41
C THR A 60 9.34 -5.41 20.41
N ALA A 61 8.31 -6.25 20.46
CA ALA A 61 8.22 -7.43 21.30
C ALA A 61 7.87 -8.66 20.47
N ARG A 62 8.26 -9.85 20.94
CA ARG A 62 8.07 -11.11 20.20
C ARG A 62 6.60 -11.44 19.92
N SER A 63 5.66 -10.92 20.70
CA SER A 63 4.21 -11.14 20.53
C SER A 63 3.57 -10.31 19.40
N GLY A 64 4.37 -9.70 18.52
CA GLY A 64 3.90 -8.80 17.47
C GLY A 64 3.50 -7.41 17.97
N PHE A 65 3.74 -7.10 19.25
CA PHE A 65 3.55 -5.75 19.76
C PHE A 65 4.70 -4.85 19.35
N VAL A 66 4.35 -3.69 18.85
CA VAL A 66 5.29 -2.65 18.44
C VAL A 66 4.84 -1.29 18.93
N GLY A 67 5.75 -0.33 18.93
CA GLY A 67 5.40 1.02 19.32
C GLY A 67 6.58 1.97 19.39
N LEU A 68 6.28 3.17 19.86
CA LEU A 68 7.23 4.22 20.17
C LEU A 68 7.18 4.49 21.68
N ALA A 69 8.34 4.59 22.32
CA ALA A 69 8.47 4.91 23.73
C ALA A 69 9.41 6.10 23.94
N GLY A 70 9.13 6.91 24.95
CA GLY A 70 9.86 8.14 25.21
C GLY A 70 9.41 8.81 26.50
N ASP A 71 9.96 9.98 26.77
CA ASP A 71 9.47 10.93 27.78
C ASP A 71 8.49 11.88 27.08
N PRO A 72 7.16 11.75 27.28
CA PRO A 72 6.18 12.55 26.55
C PRO A 72 6.42 14.06 26.68
N SER A 73 6.89 14.57 27.81
CA SER A 73 7.17 15.99 28.02
C SER A 73 8.33 16.53 27.19
N ARG A 74 9.24 15.65 26.75
CA ARG A 74 10.34 16.01 25.86
C ARG A 74 9.95 15.87 24.39
N ALA A 75 9.20 14.82 24.06
CA ALA A 75 8.74 14.59 22.69
C ALA A 75 7.63 15.60 22.32
N LEU A 76 6.67 15.84 23.20
CA LEU A 76 5.47 16.65 22.98
C LEU A 76 5.40 17.83 23.99
N PRO A 77 6.41 18.74 24.01
CA PRO A 77 6.56 19.72 25.09
C PRO A 77 5.40 20.72 25.22
N GLY A 78 4.63 20.92 24.14
CA GLY A 78 3.49 21.82 24.09
C GLY A 78 2.13 21.11 24.09
N LEU A 79 2.03 19.84 24.50
CA LEU A 79 0.78 19.08 24.36
C LEU A 79 -0.42 19.72 25.09
N ALA A 80 -0.18 20.56 26.10
CA ALA A 80 -1.26 21.31 26.75
C ALA A 80 -1.95 22.35 25.86
N THR A 81 -1.28 22.81 24.80
CA THR A 81 -1.74 23.92 23.94
C THR A 81 -1.62 23.65 22.45
N THR A 82 -0.93 22.59 22.05
CA THR A 82 -0.60 22.27 20.65
C THR A 82 -0.96 20.81 20.35
N THR A 83 -1.60 20.58 19.21
CA THR A 83 -1.83 19.22 18.69
C THR A 83 -0.57 18.69 18.02
N TYR A 84 -0.37 17.38 18.07
CA TYR A 84 0.78 16.73 17.44
C TYR A 84 0.32 15.55 16.59
N ASP A 85 0.90 15.41 15.40
CA ASP A 85 0.77 14.21 14.57
C ASP A 85 2.11 13.48 14.57
N VAL A 86 2.14 12.30 15.18
CA VAL A 86 3.33 11.45 15.22
C VAL A 86 3.22 10.42 14.11
N ASP A 87 4.08 10.54 13.10
CA ASP A 87 4.20 9.58 12.00
C ASP A 87 4.85 8.28 12.49
N VAL A 88 4.30 7.15 12.05
CA VAL A 88 4.81 5.83 12.39
C VAL A 88 4.92 5.01 11.11
N LEU A 89 6.14 4.63 10.74
CA LEU A 89 6.41 3.70 9.64
C LEU A 89 6.69 2.31 10.21
N ILE A 90 5.87 1.34 9.84
CA ILE A 90 5.97 -0.06 10.21
C ILE A 90 6.41 -0.87 8.99
N GLU A 91 7.48 -1.63 9.13
CA GLU A 91 8.04 -2.46 8.06
C GLU A 91 8.28 -3.87 8.59
N ALA A 92 7.99 -4.89 7.80
CA ALA A 92 8.32 -6.27 8.15
C ALA A 92 8.73 -7.04 6.89
N PRO A 93 9.74 -7.93 6.95
CA PRO A 93 10.14 -8.73 5.79
C PRO A 93 8.96 -9.51 5.20
N GLY A 94 8.73 -9.39 3.90
CA GLY A 94 7.61 -10.05 3.20
C GLY A 94 6.27 -9.33 3.29
N TYR A 95 6.21 -8.15 3.92
CA TYR A 95 5.02 -7.31 4.01
C TYR A 95 5.21 -5.96 3.31
N LEU A 96 4.12 -5.38 2.86
CA LEU A 96 4.07 -3.99 2.40
C LEU A 96 4.31 -3.05 3.58
N PRO A 97 5.12 -1.98 3.42
CA PRO A 97 5.27 -0.95 4.43
C PRO A 97 3.92 -0.33 4.80
N ARG A 98 3.74 -0.05 6.09
CA ARG A 98 2.51 0.52 6.63
C ARG A 98 2.83 1.83 7.34
N GLN A 99 2.24 2.92 6.86
CA GLN A 99 2.34 4.23 7.51
C GLN A 99 1.05 4.50 8.29
N GLU A 100 1.22 4.89 9.55
CA GLU A 100 0.13 5.31 10.44
C GLU A 100 0.48 6.69 11.03
N VAL A 101 -0.54 7.40 11.51
CA VAL A 101 -0.37 8.70 12.18
C VAL A 101 -1.13 8.65 13.49
N ALA A 102 -0.41 8.86 14.60
CA ALA A 102 -1.01 9.02 15.92
C ALA A 102 -1.27 10.52 16.16
N ALA A 103 -2.53 10.91 16.12
CA ALA A 103 -2.95 12.28 16.42
C ALA A 103 -3.14 12.45 17.93
N PHE A 104 -2.40 13.38 18.52
CA PHE A 104 -2.53 13.80 19.91
C PHE A 104 -3.21 15.16 19.96
N ALA A 105 -4.46 15.19 20.42
CA ALA A 105 -5.17 16.43 20.69
C ALA A 105 -4.56 17.17 21.89
N THR A 106 -4.84 18.47 22.02
CA THR A 106 -4.40 19.25 23.18
C THR A 106 -4.95 18.68 24.48
N ASP A 107 -4.10 18.52 25.49
CA ASP A 107 -4.48 18.01 26.82
C ASP A 107 -4.07 18.99 27.94
N PRO A 108 -4.99 19.82 28.45
CA PRO A 108 -4.70 20.77 29.52
C PRO A 108 -4.19 20.15 30.83
N ALA A 109 -4.38 18.84 31.05
CA ALA A 109 -3.85 18.14 32.22
C ALA A 109 -2.38 17.72 32.05
N PHE A 110 -1.80 17.88 30.85
CA PHE A 110 -0.40 17.60 30.59
C PHE A 110 0.53 18.59 31.29
N PRO A 111 1.64 18.14 31.94
CA PRO A 111 2.19 16.79 31.92
C PRO A 111 1.73 15.89 33.08
N ALA A 112 0.81 16.36 33.94
CA ALA A 112 0.37 15.58 35.10
C ALA A 112 -0.27 14.24 34.69
N ALA A 113 -1.08 14.27 33.63
CA ALA A 113 -1.61 13.10 32.93
C ALA A 113 -1.01 12.98 31.51
N PHE A 114 -1.03 11.77 30.97
CA PHE A 114 -0.72 11.48 29.57
C PHE A 114 -1.44 10.19 29.17
N ALA A 115 -2.11 10.22 28.02
CA ALA A 115 -2.75 9.04 27.42
C ALA A 115 -1.97 8.64 26.15
N PRO A 116 -1.38 7.42 26.09
CA PRO A 116 -0.72 6.96 24.88
C PRO A 116 -1.75 6.73 23.76
N ALA A 117 -1.30 6.90 22.52
CA ALA A 117 -2.08 6.49 21.36
C ALA A 117 -1.97 4.97 21.18
N ASP A 118 -3.10 4.30 21.01
CA ASP A 118 -3.15 2.88 20.70
C ASP A 118 -3.82 2.68 19.34
N PHE A 119 -3.07 2.15 18.37
CA PHE A 119 -3.62 1.75 17.08
C PHE A 119 -4.39 0.43 17.17
N GLY A 120 -4.37 -0.25 18.33
CA GLY A 120 -4.97 -1.56 18.49
C GLY A 120 -4.31 -2.57 17.56
N THR A 121 -5.12 -3.31 16.81
CA THR A 121 -4.62 -4.30 15.85
C THR A 121 -4.37 -3.66 14.49
N VAL A 122 -3.12 -3.68 14.05
CA VAL A 122 -2.71 -3.24 12.71
C VAL A 122 -2.49 -4.45 11.83
N VAL A 123 -3.29 -4.56 10.78
CA VAL A 123 -3.20 -5.64 9.79
C VAL A 123 -2.12 -5.31 8.77
N LEU A 124 -1.11 -6.18 8.66
CA LEU A 124 -0.08 -6.09 7.62
C LEU A 124 -0.46 -6.90 6.38
N ARG A 125 -0.31 -6.28 5.21
CA ARG A 125 -0.48 -6.92 3.91
C ARG A 125 0.84 -7.54 3.47
N ARG A 126 0.81 -8.78 3.00
CA ARG A 126 1.99 -9.39 2.36
C ARG A 126 2.32 -8.70 1.06
N LEU A 127 3.58 -8.78 0.64
CA LEU A 127 4.00 -8.31 -0.68
C LEU A 127 3.19 -9.00 -1.79
N PRO A 128 2.92 -8.31 -2.91
CA PRO A 128 2.19 -8.89 -4.04
C PRO A 128 2.89 -10.13 -4.60
N VAL A 129 2.11 -11.15 -4.97
CA VAL A 129 2.60 -12.38 -5.61
C VAL A 129 2.11 -12.44 -7.05
N VAL A 130 3.00 -12.77 -7.98
CA VAL A 130 2.64 -12.99 -9.39
C VAL A 130 2.52 -14.50 -9.64
N LEU A 131 1.45 -14.91 -10.33
CA LEU A 131 1.30 -16.29 -10.77
C LEU A 131 1.67 -16.42 -12.25
N HIS A 132 2.59 -17.33 -12.52
CA HIS A 132 2.86 -17.83 -13.85
C HIS A 132 2.09 -19.13 -14.04
N VAL A 133 1.32 -19.20 -15.11
CA VAL A 133 0.50 -20.35 -15.46
C VAL A 133 1.11 -21.03 -16.66
N ARG A 134 1.08 -22.36 -16.67
CA ARG A 134 1.41 -23.17 -17.84
C ARG A 134 0.26 -24.12 -18.14
N SER A 135 -0.24 -24.08 -19.37
CA SER A 135 -1.22 -25.01 -19.91
C SER A 135 -0.51 -26.06 -20.78
N TYR A 136 -0.80 -27.32 -20.55
CA TYR A 136 -0.34 -28.41 -21.40
C TYR A 136 -1.32 -29.59 -21.34
N GLU A 137 -1.37 -30.34 -22.42
CA GLU A 137 -1.97 -31.68 -22.47
C GLU A 137 -0.89 -32.75 -22.40
N LEU A 138 -1.26 -33.97 -22.02
CA LEU A 138 -0.36 -35.12 -22.09
C LEU A 138 -0.57 -35.84 -23.42
N GLY A 139 0.42 -35.74 -24.31
CA GLY A 139 0.38 -36.45 -25.59
C GLY A 139 0.44 -37.98 -25.44
N PRO A 140 0.34 -38.77 -26.53
CA PRO A 140 0.28 -40.23 -26.50
C PRO A 140 1.47 -40.92 -25.80
N SER A 141 2.62 -40.24 -25.72
CA SER A 141 3.82 -40.72 -25.01
C SER A 141 3.91 -40.22 -23.56
N ASN A 142 2.82 -39.71 -22.98
CA ASN A 142 2.77 -39.07 -21.66
C ASN A 142 3.76 -37.92 -21.50
N ARG A 143 3.99 -37.15 -22.57
CA ARG A 143 4.86 -35.96 -22.57
C ARG A 143 3.99 -34.70 -22.57
N PRO A 144 4.32 -33.66 -21.78
CA PRO A 144 3.64 -32.37 -21.84
C PRO A 144 3.76 -31.75 -23.22
N VAL A 145 2.61 -31.47 -23.85
CA VAL A 145 2.50 -30.71 -25.10
C VAL A 145 1.84 -29.37 -24.74
N PRO A 146 2.50 -28.22 -25.01
CA PRO A 146 1.92 -26.91 -24.74
C PRO A 146 0.55 -26.70 -25.37
N LEU A 147 -0.35 -26.04 -24.66
CA LEU A 147 -1.66 -25.65 -25.17
C LEU A 147 -1.71 -24.12 -25.34
N PRO A 148 -1.36 -23.61 -26.54
CA PRO A 148 -1.42 -22.17 -26.81
C PRO A 148 -2.85 -21.67 -26.93
N GLY A 149 -3.08 -20.41 -26.52
CA GLY A 149 -4.39 -19.78 -26.60
C GLY A 149 -5.41 -20.31 -25.59
N ALA A 150 -4.97 -20.97 -24.52
CA ALA A 150 -5.85 -21.37 -23.42
C ALA A 150 -6.29 -20.12 -22.64
N ASP A 151 -7.60 -19.93 -22.47
CA ASP A 151 -8.18 -18.85 -21.69
C ASP A 151 -8.07 -19.18 -20.20
N VAL A 152 -7.32 -18.37 -19.44
CA VAL A 152 -7.06 -18.55 -18.01
C VAL A 152 -7.79 -17.46 -17.22
N THR A 153 -8.65 -17.84 -16.28
CA THR A 153 -9.44 -16.91 -15.45
C THR A 153 -9.41 -17.29 -13.97
N VAL A 154 -9.69 -16.31 -13.10
CA VAL A 154 -9.93 -16.53 -11.66
C VAL A 154 -11.43 -16.71 -11.42
N GLU A 155 -11.85 -17.89 -10.95
CA GLU A 155 -13.27 -18.21 -10.70
C GLU A 155 -13.72 -17.89 -9.27
N GLY A 156 -12.79 -17.90 -8.32
CA GLY A 156 -13.10 -17.60 -6.93
C GLY A 156 -11.87 -17.49 -6.06
N TYR A 157 -12.02 -16.94 -4.85
CA TYR A 157 -10.90 -16.69 -3.96
C TYR A 157 -11.28 -16.74 -2.48
N TRP A 158 -10.25 -16.79 -1.63
CA TRP A 158 -10.33 -16.67 -0.18
C TRP A 158 -9.35 -15.59 0.28
N THR A 159 -9.79 -14.72 1.19
CA THR A 159 -8.96 -13.63 1.74
C THR A 159 -8.26 -14.01 3.04
N SER A 160 -8.59 -15.17 3.63
CA SER A 160 -7.96 -15.67 4.85
C SER A 160 -7.70 -17.17 4.80
N VAL A 161 -6.65 -17.61 5.48
CA VAL A 161 -6.28 -19.03 5.58
C VAL A 161 -7.33 -19.83 6.32
N ALA A 162 -7.89 -19.27 7.39
CA ALA A 162 -8.96 -19.89 8.15
C ALA A 162 -10.26 -20.07 7.32
N GLY A 163 -10.46 -19.27 6.28
CA GLY A 163 -11.59 -19.39 5.37
C GLY A 163 -11.43 -20.47 4.30
N ILE A 164 -10.22 -21.01 4.11
CA ILE A 164 -9.97 -22.06 3.10
C ILE A 164 -10.76 -23.31 3.49
N GLY A 165 -11.73 -23.67 2.66
CA GLY A 165 -12.68 -24.78 2.92
C GLY A 165 -14.14 -24.33 2.94
N ALA A 166 -14.40 -23.04 3.21
CA ALA A 166 -15.69 -22.42 2.95
C ALA A 166 -15.90 -22.16 1.45
N ALA A 167 -17.11 -21.77 1.05
CA ALA A 167 -17.40 -21.34 -0.30
C ALA A 167 -16.49 -20.16 -0.70
N ALA A 168 -15.91 -20.23 -1.90
CA ALA A 168 -15.06 -19.17 -2.42
C ALA A 168 -15.89 -17.90 -2.66
N ALA A 169 -15.30 -16.73 -2.42
CA ALA A 169 -15.87 -15.48 -2.89
C ALA A 169 -15.76 -15.43 -4.41
N THR A 170 -16.85 -15.03 -5.07
CA THR A 170 -16.95 -14.89 -6.54
C THR A 170 -17.09 -13.45 -7.00
N THR A 171 -16.98 -12.50 -6.06
CA THR A 171 -16.99 -11.07 -6.37
C THR A 171 -15.86 -10.76 -7.35
N PRO A 172 -16.09 -9.98 -8.42
CA PRO A 172 -15.03 -9.71 -9.38
C PRO A 172 -13.81 -9.03 -8.75
N LEU A 173 -12.63 -9.42 -9.23
CA LEU A 173 -11.36 -8.83 -8.86
C LEU A 173 -10.84 -7.92 -9.98
N LEU A 174 -10.37 -6.74 -9.61
CA LEU A 174 -9.68 -5.81 -10.49
C LEU A 174 -8.23 -5.70 -10.04
N GLY A 175 -7.30 -5.95 -10.95
CA GLY A 175 -5.89 -5.65 -10.74
C GLY A 175 -5.60 -4.17 -10.99
N VAL A 176 -4.65 -3.58 -10.26
CA VAL A 176 -4.16 -2.23 -10.52
C VAL A 176 -2.63 -2.17 -10.54
N ALA A 177 -2.12 -1.42 -11.51
CA ALA A 177 -0.71 -1.14 -11.69
C ALA A 177 -0.45 0.39 -11.75
N PRO A 178 0.51 0.90 -10.96
CA PRO A 178 1.07 0.28 -9.76
C PRO A 178 0.00 0.06 -8.66
N GLY A 179 0.37 -0.46 -7.49
CA GLY A 179 -0.55 -0.60 -6.35
C GLY A 179 -1.11 0.74 -5.84
N LEU A 180 -2.11 0.68 -4.96
CA LEU A 180 -2.69 1.89 -4.38
C LEU A 180 -1.67 2.72 -3.60
N SER A 181 -1.69 4.04 -3.72
CA SER A 181 -0.88 4.95 -2.88
C SER A 181 -1.51 5.16 -1.51
N ALA A 182 -2.82 4.97 -1.37
CA ALA A 182 -3.55 5.25 -0.15
C ALA A 182 -4.63 4.20 0.15
N ARG A 183 -5.06 4.17 1.41
CA ARG A 183 -6.22 3.37 1.85
C ARG A 183 -7.49 3.83 1.14
N ARG A 184 -8.30 2.87 0.69
CA ARG A 184 -9.64 3.07 0.10
C ARG A 184 -10.69 2.26 0.87
N PRO A 185 -11.71 2.90 1.45
CA PRO A 185 -12.77 2.19 2.15
C PRO A 185 -13.66 1.40 1.17
N GLY A 186 -14.41 0.42 1.68
CA GLY A 186 -15.52 -0.18 0.92
C GLY A 186 -16.51 0.91 0.49
N GLY A 187 -16.99 0.82 -0.76
CA GLY A 187 -17.81 1.85 -1.39
C GLY A 187 -17.02 2.97 -2.08
N ALA A 188 -15.68 2.98 -2.01
CA ALA A 188 -14.86 3.85 -2.86
C ALA A 188 -15.17 3.61 -4.34
N VAL A 189 -15.12 4.68 -5.13
CA VAL A 189 -15.55 4.70 -6.53
C VAL A 189 -14.35 4.54 -7.45
N ILE A 190 -14.54 3.73 -8.48
CA ILE A 190 -13.65 3.63 -9.63
C ILE A 190 -14.38 4.18 -10.85
N ASP A 191 -13.74 5.13 -11.54
CA ASP A 191 -14.24 5.68 -12.80
C ASP A 191 -13.15 5.66 -13.89
N ARG A 192 -13.56 6.02 -15.12
CA ARG A 192 -12.78 5.83 -16.36
C ARG A 192 -12.49 7.19 -17.01
N PRO A 193 -11.55 7.97 -16.48
CA PRO A 193 -11.23 9.27 -17.03
C PRO A 193 -10.62 9.13 -18.42
N THR A 194 -11.01 10.01 -19.35
CA THR A 194 -10.26 10.17 -20.60
C THR A 194 -9.04 11.05 -20.30
N LEU A 195 -7.86 10.44 -20.24
CA LEU A 195 -6.60 11.11 -19.95
C LEU A 195 -5.87 11.39 -21.26
N THR A 196 -5.98 12.64 -21.73
CA THR A 196 -5.33 13.07 -22.98
C THR A 196 -4.07 13.87 -22.62
N PRO A 197 -2.86 13.39 -22.96
CA PRO A 197 -1.64 14.18 -22.82
C PRO A 197 -1.75 15.49 -23.59
N ALA A 198 -1.32 16.59 -22.97
CA ALA A 198 -1.28 17.88 -23.63
C ALA A 198 -0.19 17.89 -24.72
N ALA A 199 -0.47 18.50 -25.86
CA ALA A 199 0.55 18.79 -26.86
C ALA A 199 1.45 19.93 -26.35
N GLU A 200 2.64 19.60 -25.87
CA GLU A 200 3.65 20.53 -25.38
C GLU A 200 5.06 20.03 -25.77
N PRO A 201 6.12 20.87 -25.68
CA PRO A 201 7.49 20.42 -25.89
C PRO A 201 7.83 19.22 -25.00
N ALA A 202 8.70 18.35 -25.50
CA ALA A 202 9.15 17.20 -24.73
C ALA A 202 9.77 17.65 -23.40
N ARG A 203 9.33 17.01 -22.32
CA ARG A 203 9.88 17.17 -20.97
C ARG A 203 10.35 15.81 -20.50
N THR A 204 11.52 15.79 -19.88
CA THR A 204 12.14 14.60 -19.33
C THR A 204 12.52 14.81 -17.87
N LEU A 205 12.76 13.74 -17.14
CA LEU A 205 13.39 13.82 -15.82
C LEU A 205 14.86 14.23 -15.97
N ASP A 206 15.30 15.23 -15.20
CA ASP A 206 16.69 15.70 -15.17
C ASP A 206 17.61 14.81 -14.32
N ALA A 207 17.02 14.01 -13.45
CA ALA A 207 17.71 13.01 -12.65
C ALA A 207 16.80 11.80 -12.46
N ALA A 208 17.39 10.65 -12.16
CA ALA A 208 16.62 9.48 -11.77
C ALA A 208 15.80 9.77 -10.50
N ALA A 209 14.53 9.38 -10.51
CA ALA A 209 13.63 9.49 -9.38
C ALA A 209 13.39 8.09 -8.80
N ALA A 210 13.74 7.88 -7.53
CA ALA A 210 13.52 6.60 -6.88
C ALA A 210 12.04 6.38 -6.53
N ALA A 211 11.64 5.11 -6.41
CA ALA A 211 10.36 4.78 -5.77
C ALA A 211 10.31 5.41 -4.37
N GLY A 212 9.15 5.96 -3.99
CA GLY A 212 8.96 6.72 -2.76
C GLY A 212 9.31 8.21 -2.86
N ALA A 213 9.88 8.69 -3.96
CA ALA A 213 10.13 10.12 -4.12
C ALA A 213 8.80 10.89 -4.26
N THR A 214 8.68 11.98 -3.52
CA THR A 214 7.55 12.94 -3.59
C THR A 214 7.89 14.18 -4.41
N ARG A 215 9.11 14.25 -4.94
CA ARG A 215 9.62 15.34 -5.75
C ARG A 215 10.40 14.79 -6.94
N ILE A 216 10.23 15.42 -8.09
CA ILE A 216 10.93 15.06 -9.32
C ILE A 216 11.50 16.32 -9.98
N ALA A 217 12.74 16.25 -10.45
CA ALA A 217 13.37 17.30 -11.25
C ALA A 217 13.11 17.05 -12.74
N VAL A 218 12.72 18.09 -13.47
CA VAL A 218 12.37 18.03 -14.88
C VAL A 218 13.04 19.10 -15.71
N SER A 219 13.31 18.77 -16.97
CA SER A 219 14.05 19.60 -17.92
C SER A 219 13.41 20.94 -18.23
N ASN A 220 12.08 21.03 -18.08
CA ASN A 220 11.34 22.27 -18.27
C ASN A 220 9.98 22.26 -17.54
N THR A 221 9.53 23.43 -17.08
CA THR A 221 8.19 23.60 -16.49
C THR A 221 7.08 23.36 -17.51
N GLY A 222 7.28 23.77 -18.76
CA GLY A 222 6.26 23.75 -19.82
C GLY A 222 4.99 24.49 -19.41
N SER A 223 3.83 23.87 -19.63
CA SER A 223 2.52 24.42 -19.27
C SER A 223 1.92 23.80 -18.00
N LEU A 224 2.74 23.10 -17.21
CA LEU A 224 2.30 22.34 -16.04
C LEU A 224 2.05 23.27 -14.85
N VAL A 225 0.87 23.13 -14.23
CA VAL A 225 0.44 23.90 -13.06
C VAL A 225 -0.09 22.96 -11.98
N PRO A 226 -0.10 23.39 -10.70
CA PRO A 226 -0.73 22.65 -9.62
C PRO A 226 -2.15 22.17 -9.98
N GLY A 227 -2.46 20.93 -9.60
CA GLY A 227 -3.73 20.27 -9.90
C GLY A 227 -3.79 19.60 -11.28
N ASN A 228 -2.79 19.75 -12.15
CA ASN A 228 -2.64 18.87 -13.32
C ASN A 228 -1.98 17.54 -12.91
N LEU A 229 -2.11 16.52 -13.76
CA LEU A 229 -1.32 15.30 -13.60
C LEU A 229 -0.01 15.43 -14.40
N VAL A 230 1.05 14.84 -13.87
CA VAL A 230 2.23 14.45 -14.62
C VAL A 230 2.12 12.96 -14.95
N GLY A 231 2.23 12.62 -16.23
CA GLY A 231 2.33 11.26 -16.72
C GLY A 231 3.79 10.91 -16.97
N LEU A 232 4.32 9.91 -16.28
CA LEU A 232 5.70 9.45 -16.39
C LEU A 232 5.76 8.14 -17.15
N ASP A 233 6.73 8.00 -18.06
CA ASP A 233 7.00 6.77 -18.83
C ASP A 233 5.75 6.11 -19.45
N LEU A 234 4.85 6.91 -20.01
CA LEU A 234 3.56 6.42 -20.52
C LEU A 234 3.68 5.43 -21.70
N GLY A 235 4.87 5.28 -22.29
CA GLY A 235 5.17 4.29 -23.32
C GLY A 235 5.54 2.90 -22.77
N ASP A 236 5.77 2.79 -21.45
CA ASP A 236 6.10 1.53 -20.77
C ASP A 236 5.00 1.22 -19.74
N PRO A 237 4.07 0.27 -20.03
CA PRO A 237 2.97 -0.05 -19.13
C PRO A 237 3.39 -0.50 -17.73
N GLU A 238 4.58 -1.07 -17.55
CA GLU A 238 5.06 -1.53 -16.24
C GLU A 238 5.59 -0.38 -15.39
N ARG A 239 5.99 0.73 -16.03
CA ARG A 239 6.55 1.91 -15.37
C ARG A 239 5.64 3.13 -15.43
N ALA A 240 4.55 3.09 -16.20
CA ALA A 240 3.67 4.23 -16.40
C ALA A 240 2.97 4.68 -15.11
N GLU A 241 3.23 5.92 -14.68
CA GLU A 241 2.57 6.53 -13.53
C GLU A 241 1.85 7.83 -13.91
N ARG A 242 0.76 8.14 -13.22
CA ARG A 242 -0.01 9.39 -13.39
C ARG A 242 -0.33 9.96 -12.03
N ILE A 243 0.31 11.07 -11.69
CA ILE A 243 0.25 11.63 -10.34
C ILE A 243 -0.07 13.12 -10.44
N GLU A 244 -0.94 13.58 -9.54
CA GLU A 244 -1.27 15.00 -9.44
C GLU A 244 -0.07 15.79 -8.92
N VAL A 245 0.22 16.93 -9.56
CA VAL A 245 1.25 17.87 -9.13
C VAL A 245 0.65 18.84 -8.11
N LEU A 246 1.25 18.92 -6.93
CA LEU A 246 0.85 19.83 -5.85
C LEU A 246 1.43 21.22 -6.02
N ALA A 247 2.70 21.27 -6.41
CA ALA A 247 3.47 22.49 -6.51
C ALA A 247 4.50 22.35 -7.63
N VAL A 248 4.82 23.49 -8.22
CA VAL A 248 5.87 23.64 -9.22
C VAL A 248 6.87 24.63 -8.65
N HIS A 249 8.12 24.18 -8.49
CA HIS A 249 9.23 24.98 -7.97
C HIS A 249 10.22 25.24 -9.10
N GLY A 250 10.34 26.49 -9.53
CA GLY A 250 11.25 26.87 -10.60
C GLY A 250 10.86 28.22 -11.20
N PRO A 251 11.62 28.71 -12.18
CA PRO A 251 11.24 29.91 -12.93
C PRO A 251 9.89 29.71 -13.62
N ALA A 252 9.11 30.79 -13.73
CA ALA A 252 7.84 30.78 -14.47
C ALA A 252 8.03 30.65 -16.00
N ASP A 253 9.26 30.74 -16.48
CA ASP A 253 9.60 30.49 -17.87
C ASP A 253 9.42 29.02 -18.23
N ALA A 254 8.68 28.76 -19.32
CA ALA A 254 8.25 27.42 -19.70
C ALA A 254 9.38 26.51 -20.16
N LEU A 255 10.56 27.05 -20.49
CA LEU A 255 11.73 26.28 -20.94
C LEU A 255 12.75 26.03 -19.82
N SER A 256 12.54 26.64 -18.66
CA SER A 256 13.46 26.53 -17.52
C SER A 256 13.20 25.25 -16.72
N PRO A 257 14.27 24.57 -16.23
CA PRO A 257 14.13 23.42 -15.35
C PRO A 257 13.31 23.73 -14.09
N ALA A 258 12.61 22.71 -13.58
CA ALA A 258 11.77 22.82 -12.39
C ALA A 258 11.77 21.54 -11.57
N GLU A 259 11.35 21.66 -10.32
CA GLU A 259 11.02 20.55 -9.43
C GLU A 259 9.49 20.52 -9.24
N PHE A 260 8.88 19.36 -9.42
CA PHE A 260 7.46 19.14 -9.16
C PHE A 260 7.28 18.41 -7.83
N GLU A 261 6.44 18.94 -6.96
CA GLU A 261 5.95 18.23 -5.77
C GLU A 261 4.73 17.39 -6.14
N LEU A 262 4.74 16.11 -5.76
CA LEU A 262 3.75 15.11 -6.15
C LEU A 262 2.76 14.83 -5.02
N ARG A 263 1.48 14.62 -5.37
CA ARG A 263 0.40 14.29 -4.42
C ARG A 263 0.65 12.98 -3.68
N PHE A 264 1.22 12.01 -4.38
CA PHE A 264 1.60 10.72 -3.84
C PHE A 264 3.07 10.44 -4.18
N PRO A 265 3.78 9.68 -3.33
CA PRO A 265 5.09 9.17 -3.68
C PRO A 265 5.02 8.30 -4.95
N LEU A 266 6.07 8.33 -5.76
CA LEU A 266 6.24 7.42 -6.89
C LEU A 266 6.17 5.97 -6.41
N ALA A 267 5.39 5.13 -7.09
CA ALA A 267 5.31 3.71 -6.75
C ALA A 267 6.49 2.91 -7.32
N VAL A 268 7.06 3.34 -8.44
CA VAL A 268 8.22 2.73 -9.09
C VAL A 268 9.31 3.77 -9.37
N GLY A 269 10.52 3.27 -9.66
CA GLY A 269 11.64 4.13 -10.03
C GLY A 269 11.57 4.59 -11.48
N HIS A 270 11.91 5.85 -11.71
CA HIS A 270 12.06 6.44 -13.04
C HIS A 270 13.51 6.82 -13.33
N ALA A 271 14.01 6.41 -14.50
CA ALA A 271 15.37 6.75 -14.93
C ALA A 271 15.50 8.24 -15.28
N GLU A 272 16.74 8.76 -15.24
CA GLU A 272 17.06 10.03 -15.88
C GLU A 272 16.69 9.98 -17.36
N GLY A 273 16.15 11.06 -17.92
CA GLY A 273 15.67 11.11 -19.30
C GLY A 273 14.29 10.48 -19.51
N ALA A 274 13.67 9.87 -18.48
CA ALA A 274 12.31 9.36 -18.55
C ALA A 274 11.32 10.45 -19.00
N SER A 275 10.34 10.07 -19.83
CA SER A 275 9.37 11.03 -20.37
C SER A 275 8.41 11.53 -19.29
N ALA A 276 8.10 12.84 -19.28
CA ALA A 276 7.19 13.46 -18.34
C ALA A 276 6.20 14.40 -19.06
N VAL A 277 4.96 13.98 -19.26
CA VAL A 277 3.96 14.74 -20.01
C VAL A 277 2.88 15.30 -19.10
N ARG A 278 2.42 16.52 -19.35
CA ARG A 278 1.27 17.07 -18.65
C ARG A 278 -0.02 16.41 -19.15
N ILE A 279 -0.89 16.06 -18.21
CA ILE A 279 -2.24 15.60 -18.49
C ILE A 279 -3.19 16.51 -17.70
N PRO A 280 -4.05 17.31 -18.35
CA PRO A 280 -5.11 18.03 -17.67
C PRO A 280 -6.02 17.06 -16.93
N VAL A 281 -6.36 17.34 -15.67
CA VAL A 281 -7.32 16.52 -14.92
C VAL A 281 -8.70 16.65 -15.60
N PRO A 282 -9.30 15.56 -16.07
CA PRO A 282 -10.61 15.65 -16.70
C PRO A 282 -11.70 15.94 -15.69
N ALA A 283 -12.77 16.60 -16.14
CA ALA A 283 -14.01 16.65 -15.39
C ALA A 283 -14.48 15.22 -15.10
N GLY A 284 -14.93 14.96 -13.87
CA GLY A 284 -15.20 13.61 -13.41
C GLY A 284 -16.27 12.90 -14.23
N PRO A 285 -15.98 11.76 -14.87
CA PRO A 285 -17.02 10.95 -15.49
C PRO A 285 -17.94 10.34 -14.43
N ALA A 286 -19.07 9.78 -14.86
CA ALA A 286 -19.93 9.01 -13.97
C ALA A 286 -19.15 7.81 -13.37
N PRO A 287 -19.36 7.50 -12.08
CA PRO A 287 -18.83 6.29 -11.43
C PRO A 287 -19.04 5.06 -12.31
N ALA A 288 -17.99 4.26 -12.54
CA ALA A 288 -18.13 3.01 -13.28
C ALA A 288 -18.51 1.88 -12.33
N VAL A 289 -17.73 1.69 -11.25
CA VAL A 289 -17.91 0.60 -10.29
C VAL A 289 -17.47 1.03 -8.89
N ASN A 290 -17.88 0.29 -7.85
CA ASN A 290 -17.48 0.53 -6.47
C ASN A 290 -16.65 -0.62 -5.91
N LEU A 291 -15.77 -0.31 -4.96
CA LEU A 291 -15.12 -1.31 -4.13
C LEU A 291 -16.15 -2.00 -3.22
N THR A 292 -16.09 -3.32 -3.14
CA THR A 292 -16.95 -4.11 -2.24
C THR A 292 -16.29 -4.36 -0.88
N ALA A 293 -14.98 -4.15 -0.79
CA ALA A 293 -14.20 -4.27 0.43
C ALA A 293 -13.18 -3.13 0.54
N GLU A 294 -12.64 -2.96 1.73
CA GLU A 294 -11.52 -2.06 1.96
C GLU A 294 -10.25 -2.54 1.24
N ALA A 295 -9.52 -1.61 0.62
CA ALA A 295 -8.19 -1.81 0.08
C ALA A 295 -7.19 -0.90 0.79
N LEU A 296 -6.00 -1.41 1.07
CA LEU A 296 -4.93 -0.69 1.77
C LEU A 296 -3.92 -0.11 0.77
N ALA A 297 -3.12 0.85 1.21
CA ALA A 297 -1.97 1.30 0.43
C ALA A 297 -1.07 0.09 0.08
N GLY A 298 -0.61 0.04 -1.16
CA GLY A 298 0.18 -1.04 -1.74
C GLY A 298 -0.65 -2.22 -2.30
N ASP A 299 -1.96 -2.33 -1.99
CA ASP A 299 -2.79 -3.37 -2.57
C ASP A 299 -2.86 -3.21 -4.11
N ARG A 300 -2.69 -4.32 -4.82
CA ARG A 300 -2.79 -4.44 -6.29
C ARG A 300 -4.05 -5.18 -6.73
N THR A 301 -4.74 -5.85 -5.81
CA THR A 301 -5.98 -6.58 -6.05
C THR A 301 -7.13 -5.88 -5.32
N LEU A 302 -8.15 -5.48 -6.07
CA LEU A 302 -9.32 -4.79 -5.55
C LEU A 302 -10.56 -5.66 -5.77
N ALA A 303 -11.36 -5.90 -4.73
CA ALA A 303 -12.67 -6.52 -4.89
C ALA A 303 -13.69 -5.45 -5.30
N VAL A 304 -14.36 -5.66 -6.43
CA VAL A 304 -15.25 -4.67 -7.06
C VAL A 304 -16.64 -5.24 -7.33
N GLY A 305 -17.65 -4.39 -7.41
CA GLY A 305 -19.03 -4.83 -7.62
C GLY A 305 -19.32 -5.38 -9.03
N SER A 306 -18.49 -5.00 -10.01
CA SER A 306 -18.58 -5.42 -11.41
C SER A 306 -17.26 -5.10 -12.12
N LEU A 307 -17.02 -5.74 -13.28
CA LEU A 307 -15.97 -5.34 -14.23
C LEU A 307 -16.55 -4.69 -15.50
N ALA A 308 -17.87 -4.48 -15.56
CA ALA A 308 -18.53 -3.95 -16.74
C ALA A 308 -17.94 -2.59 -17.17
N GLY A 309 -17.45 -2.55 -18.40
CA GLY A 309 -16.84 -1.35 -18.99
C GLY A 309 -15.41 -1.07 -18.58
N LEU A 310 -14.79 -1.90 -17.72
CA LEU A 310 -13.35 -1.86 -17.46
C LEU A 310 -12.63 -2.75 -18.47
N ALA A 311 -11.44 -2.32 -18.89
CA ALA A 311 -10.57 -3.09 -19.78
C ALA A 311 -9.13 -3.10 -19.25
N ALA A 312 -8.38 -4.16 -19.53
CA ALA A 312 -6.95 -4.22 -19.24
C ALA A 312 -6.20 -3.08 -19.98
N GLY A 313 -5.22 -2.47 -19.31
CA GLY A 313 -4.46 -1.33 -19.84
C GLY A 313 -5.20 0.02 -19.76
N GLN A 314 -6.46 0.04 -19.33
CA GLN A 314 -7.24 1.27 -19.22
C GLN A 314 -6.81 2.10 -18.01
N ALA A 315 -6.66 3.41 -18.18
CA ALA A 315 -6.51 4.31 -17.05
C ALA A 315 -7.82 4.43 -16.25
N VAL A 316 -7.73 4.22 -14.95
CA VAL A 316 -8.83 4.36 -13.99
C VAL A 316 -8.50 5.41 -12.95
N ARG A 317 -9.52 6.10 -12.44
CA ARG A 317 -9.41 6.97 -11.26
C ARG A 317 -10.12 6.33 -10.11
N ILE A 318 -9.45 6.26 -8.96
CA ILE A 318 -9.96 5.65 -7.74
C ILE A 318 -10.11 6.77 -6.72
N SER A 319 -11.31 6.93 -6.17
CA SER A 319 -11.65 8.03 -5.26
C SER A 319 -12.55 7.56 -4.13
N GLY A 320 -12.60 8.33 -3.03
CA GLY A 320 -13.34 7.99 -1.82
C GLY A 320 -12.43 7.84 -0.60
N GLY A 321 -13.03 7.95 0.59
CA GLY A 321 -12.30 8.10 1.85
C GLY A 321 -11.77 9.53 2.03
N SER A 322 -10.76 9.69 2.90
CA SER A 322 -10.10 10.98 3.17
C SER A 322 -8.96 11.28 2.19
N ALA A 323 -8.44 10.29 1.47
CA ALA A 323 -7.33 10.47 0.54
C ALA A 323 -7.80 11.07 -0.79
N ALA A 324 -6.98 11.95 -1.38
CA ALA A 324 -7.17 12.48 -2.73
C ALA A 324 -7.33 11.35 -3.77
N ALA A 325 -7.95 11.63 -4.92
CA ALA A 325 -8.10 10.62 -5.96
C ALA A 325 -6.74 10.21 -6.55
N GLU A 326 -6.59 8.93 -6.89
CA GLU A 326 -5.39 8.39 -7.52
C GLU A 326 -5.70 7.77 -8.88
N TYR A 327 -4.71 7.74 -9.77
CA TYR A 327 -4.86 7.25 -11.14
C TYR A 327 -4.00 6.01 -11.33
N ARG A 328 -4.60 4.94 -11.86
CA ARG A 328 -3.98 3.63 -12.04
C ARG A 328 -4.27 3.06 -13.41
N ILE A 329 -3.51 2.05 -13.79
CA ILE A 329 -3.83 1.19 -14.94
C ILE A 329 -4.60 -0.02 -14.41
N ALA A 330 -5.76 -0.29 -15.00
CA ALA A 330 -6.54 -1.49 -14.74
C ALA A 330 -5.85 -2.72 -15.36
N GLU A 331 -5.77 -3.78 -14.58
CA GLU A 331 -5.37 -5.12 -15.02
C GLU A 331 -6.55 -6.07 -14.76
N LEU A 332 -6.79 -7.03 -15.65
CA LEU A 332 -7.85 -8.04 -15.46
C LEU A 332 -7.22 -9.38 -15.09
N TYR A 333 -7.86 -10.14 -14.21
CA TYR A 333 -7.42 -11.50 -13.84
C TYR A 333 -7.93 -12.55 -14.85
N GLU A 334 -7.71 -12.24 -16.12
CA GLU A 334 -8.01 -13.05 -17.30
C GLU A 334 -6.88 -12.85 -18.31
N THR A 335 -6.40 -13.95 -18.90
CA THR A 335 -5.29 -13.93 -19.87
C THR A 335 -5.36 -15.15 -20.77
N THR A 336 -4.69 -15.10 -21.92
CA THR A 336 -4.46 -16.27 -22.77
C THR A 336 -3.02 -16.74 -22.68
N THR A 337 -2.80 -18.04 -22.91
CA THR A 337 -1.46 -18.62 -22.95
C THR A 337 -0.78 -18.39 -24.30
N ASP A 338 0.53 -18.19 -24.28
CA ASP A 338 1.37 -17.97 -25.46
C ASP A 338 1.62 -19.27 -26.24
N ALA A 339 2.47 -19.20 -27.27
CA ALA A 339 2.83 -20.34 -28.12
C ALA A 339 3.44 -21.51 -27.35
N ASP A 340 4.09 -21.24 -26.20
CA ASP A 340 4.72 -22.23 -25.33
C ASP A 340 3.81 -22.65 -24.17
N GLY A 341 2.55 -22.20 -24.18
CA GLY A 341 1.53 -22.52 -23.19
C GLY A 341 1.70 -21.74 -21.88
N PHE A 342 2.50 -20.66 -21.86
CA PHE A 342 2.70 -19.85 -20.67
C PHE A 342 1.81 -18.61 -20.64
N ALA A 343 1.36 -18.23 -19.46
CA ALA A 343 0.70 -16.97 -19.21
C ALA A 343 1.15 -16.37 -17.88
N ARG A 344 0.94 -15.06 -17.72
CA ARG A 344 1.21 -14.34 -16.48
C ARG A 344 -0.04 -13.57 -16.07
N LEU A 345 -0.54 -13.86 -14.87
CA LEU A 345 -1.63 -13.09 -14.28
C LEU A 345 -1.09 -11.82 -13.60
N PRO A 346 -1.93 -10.79 -13.41
CA PRO A 346 -1.58 -9.63 -12.60
C PRO A 346 -1.17 -10.04 -11.18
N ALA A 347 -0.48 -9.13 -10.47
CA ALA A 347 -0.04 -9.40 -9.11
C ALA A 347 -1.25 -9.50 -8.15
N PHE A 348 -1.19 -10.44 -7.21
CA PHE A 348 -2.20 -10.70 -6.20
C PHE A 348 -1.76 -10.14 -4.83
N THR A 349 -2.64 -9.40 -4.17
CA THR A 349 -2.48 -8.93 -2.78
C THR A 349 -3.69 -9.29 -1.94
N GLY A 350 -3.47 -9.63 -0.67
CA GLY A 350 -4.57 -9.84 0.28
C GLY A 350 -5.43 -11.08 0.03
N LEU A 351 -4.95 -12.02 -0.81
CA LEU A 351 -5.59 -13.30 -1.07
C LEU A 351 -4.81 -14.43 -0.41
N ALA A 352 -5.49 -15.33 0.29
CA ALA A 352 -4.93 -16.53 0.88
C ALA A 352 -4.92 -17.71 -0.10
N ALA A 353 -5.95 -17.80 -0.96
CA ALA A 353 -6.05 -18.81 -2.00
C ALA A 353 -6.96 -18.33 -3.13
N LEU A 354 -6.88 -18.98 -4.29
CA LEU A 354 -7.78 -18.76 -5.42
C LEU A 354 -8.04 -20.05 -6.20
N THR A 355 -9.10 -20.05 -6.99
CA THR A 355 -9.39 -21.08 -8.00
C THR A 355 -9.12 -20.49 -9.37
N LEU A 356 -8.23 -21.13 -10.13
CA LEU A 356 -8.00 -20.85 -11.55
C LEU A 356 -8.80 -21.83 -12.40
N SER A 357 -9.24 -21.35 -13.54
CA SER A 357 -9.82 -22.12 -14.63
C SER A 357 -9.03 -21.87 -15.89
N ALA A 358 -8.80 -22.92 -16.67
CA ALA A 358 -8.17 -22.85 -17.97
C ALA A 358 -9.04 -23.60 -18.99
N VAL A 359 -9.37 -22.96 -20.11
CA VAL A 359 -10.20 -23.54 -21.16
C VAL A 359 -9.48 -23.46 -22.50
N SER A 360 -9.41 -24.57 -23.25
CA SER A 360 -8.77 -24.61 -24.56
C SER A 360 -9.41 -25.67 -25.45
N ALA A 361 -9.97 -25.27 -26.60
CA ALA A 361 -10.48 -26.19 -27.64
C ALA A 361 -11.41 -27.31 -27.12
N GLY A 362 -12.25 -27.03 -26.11
CA GLY A 362 -13.17 -28.00 -25.50
C GLY A 362 -12.58 -28.79 -24.33
N LEU A 363 -11.32 -28.54 -23.96
CA LEU A 363 -10.71 -29.00 -22.72
C LEU A 363 -10.91 -27.95 -21.63
N ASP A 364 -11.14 -28.40 -20.40
CA ASP A 364 -11.25 -27.58 -19.20
C ASP A 364 -10.39 -28.15 -18.06
N ALA A 365 -9.79 -27.26 -17.27
CA ALA A 365 -9.20 -27.65 -16.00
C ALA A 365 -9.32 -26.54 -14.98
N THR A 366 -9.45 -26.95 -13.73
CA THR A 366 -9.43 -26.05 -12.59
C THR A 366 -8.32 -26.45 -11.63
N ALA A 367 -7.73 -25.47 -10.96
CA ALA A 367 -6.94 -25.77 -9.78
C ALA A 367 -7.09 -24.72 -8.70
N ARG A 368 -6.96 -25.18 -7.46
CA ARG A 368 -6.85 -24.32 -6.30
C ARG A 368 -5.39 -24.01 -6.03
N VAL A 369 -5.09 -22.72 -5.92
CA VAL A 369 -3.77 -22.18 -5.60
C VAL A 369 -3.78 -21.60 -4.20
N SER A 370 -2.85 -22.03 -3.35
CA SER A 370 -2.62 -21.41 -2.05
C SER A 370 -1.52 -20.35 -2.17
N LEU A 371 -1.81 -19.13 -1.71
CA LEU A 371 -0.91 -17.97 -1.73
C LEU A 371 -0.26 -17.71 -0.36
N THR A 372 -0.33 -18.69 0.53
CA THR A 372 0.14 -18.60 1.93
C THR A 372 1.65 -18.75 2.10
N GLN A 373 2.38 -19.06 1.04
CA GLN A 373 3.85 -19.10 1.05
C GLN A 373 4.40 -18.04 0.09
N PRO A 374 5.61 -17.51 0.35
CA PRO A 374 6.21 -16.46 -0.47
C PRO A 374 6.57 -16.89 -1.92
N SER A 375 6.42 -18.17 -2.28
CA SER A 375 6.65 -18.66 -3.66
C SER A 375 5.85 -19.93 -3.98
N PRO A 376 4.55 -19.83 -4.33
CA PRO A 376 3.80 -20.96 -4.84
C PRO A 376 4.08 -21.14 -6.34
N ALA A 377 4.77 -22.21 -6.73
CA ALA A 377 4.75 -22.68 -8.11
C ALA A 377 3.49 -23.53 -8.31
N VAL A 378 2.70 -23.24 -9.34
CA VAL A 378 1.46 -23.97 -9.65
C VAL A 378 1.56 -24.52 -11.06
N ASN A 379 1.42 -25.83 -11.21
CA ASN A 379 1.24 -26.47 -12.51
C ASN A 379 -0.25 -26.80 -12.68
N LEU A 380 -0.89 -26.28 -13.73
CA LEU A 380 -2.22 -26.71 -14.16
C LEU A 380 -2.05 -27.84 -15.18
N THR A 381 -2.70 -28.98 -14.96
CA THR A 381 -2.76 -30.06 -15.96
C THR A 381 -4.15 -30.07 -16.55
N LEU A 382 -4.26 -29.86 -17.86
CA LEU A 382 -5.52 -30.00 -18.60
C LEU A 382 -5.70 -31.48 -18.98
N THR A 383 -6.88 -32.02 -18.71
CA THR A 383 -7.21 -33.45 -18.92
C THR A 383 -8.31 -33.64 -19.93
#